data_AF-A0A1C5WSB8-F1
#
_entry.id   AF-A0A1C5WSB8-F1
#
_cell.length_a   1.000
_cell.length_b   1.000
_cell.length_c   1.000
_cell.angle_alpha   90.00
_cell.angle_beta   90.00
_cell.angle_gamma   90.00
#
_symmetry.space_group_name_H-M   'P 1'
#
loop_
_entity.id
_entity.type
_entity.pdbx_description
1 polymer ?
#
loop_
_entity_poly.entity_id
_entity_poly.type
_entity_poly.pdbx_seq_one_letter_code
_entity_poly.pdbx_strand_id
1 'polypeptide(L)'
;MEKVRDEMIKMSRDESERYLYLREQMAIRDKASQLRSAENRGRREGELLKLILQIQKKIQKNKELHQIADEVEEEVIKIQPIYEAIKEHPEADKEEIYKMLK
;
A
#
# COMPACT_ATOMS: atom_id res chain seq x y z
N MET A 1 35.88 32.45 -35.93
CA MET A 1 35.42 32.63 -34.54
C MET A 1 33.89 32.55 -34.37
N GLU A 2 33.10 32.43 -35.44
CA GLU A 2 31.62 32.36 -35.36
C GLU A 2 31.09 30.91 -35.33
N LYS A 3 31.68 30.01 -36.12
CA LYS A 3 31.29 28.58 -36.18
C LYS A 3 31.43 27.79 -34.86
N VAL A 4 32.46 28.10 -34.07
CA VAL A 4 32.70 27.45 -32.76
C VAL A 4 31.63 27.87 -31.73
N ARG A 5 31.11 29.10 -31.84
CA ARG A 5 30.02 29.58 -30.98
C ARG A 5 28.69 28.92 -31.36
N ASP A 6 28.40 28.76 -32.65
CA ASP A 6 27.20 28.06 -33.12
C ASP A 6 27.20 26.56 -32.78
N GLU A 7 28.37 25.91 -32.82
CA GLU A 7 28.52 24.52 -32.36
C GLU A 7 28.38 24.39 -30.84
N MET A 8 28.92 25.33 -30.06
CA MET A 8 28.71 25.38 -28.61
C MET A 8 27.25 25.64 -28.24
N ILE A 9 26.52 26.48 -29.00
CA ILE A 9 25.09 26.74 -28.79
C ILE A 9 24.24 25.50 -29.16
N LYS A 10 24.63 24.74 -30.19
CA LYS A 10 23.98 23.45 -30.53
C LYS A 10 24.26 22.36 -29.50
N MET A 11 25.51 22.21 -29.04
CA MET A 11 25.88 21.25 -27.98
C MET A 11 25.26 21.63 -26.63
N SER A 12 25.14 22.93 -26.32
CA SER A 12 24.47 23.43 -25.11
C SER A 12 22.95 23.26 -25.16
N ARG A 13 22.32 23.37 -26.34
CA ARG A 13 20.92 22.97 -26.54
C ARG A 13 20.73 21.48 -26.36
N ASP A 14 21.63 20.65 -26.89
CA ASP A 14 21.59 19.20 -26.75
C ASP A 14 21.84 18.73 -25.30
N GLU A 15 22.77 19.36 -24.57
CA GLU A 15 22.98 19.10 -23.14
C GLU A 15 21.82 19.60 -22.27
N SER A 16 21.25 20.77 -22.59
CA SER A 16 20.08 21.29 -21.86
C SER A 16 18.84 20.45 -22.12
N GLU A 17 18.62 20.01 -23.36
CA GLU A 17 17.53 19.10 -23.75
C GLU A 17 17.75 17.71 -23.15
N ARG A 18 18.98 17.21 -23.13
CA ARG A 18 19.33 15.95 -22.46
C ARG A 18 19.11 16.02 -20.96
N TYR A 19 19.48 17.12 -20.32
CA TYR A 19 19.26 17.34 -18.89
C TYR A 19 17.77 17.48 -18.58
N LEU A 20 17.03 18.22 -19.42
CA LEU A 20 15.58 18.36 -19.32
C LEU A 20 14.88 17.00 -19.48
N TYR A 21 15.24 16.23 -20.50
CA TYR A 21 14.72 14.88 -20.73
C TYR A 21 15.04 13.95 -19.56
N LEU A 22 16.27 13.97 -19.04
CA LEU A 22 16.65 13.16 -17.89
C LEU A 22 15.82 13.53 -16.64
N ARG A 23 15.61 14.84 -16.40
CA ARG A 23 14.77 15.34 -15.30
C ARG A 23 13.31 14.92 -15.47
N GLU A 24 12.77 14.98 -16.68
CA GLU A 24 11.42 14.51 -16.98
C GLU A 24 11.29 13.00 -16.75
N GLN A 25 12.25 12.19 -17.21
CA GLN A 25 12.27 10.75 -16.97
C GLN A 25 12.36 10.42 -15.47
N MET A 26 13.18 11.15 -14.71
CA MET A 26 13.25 11.00 -13.25
C MET A 26 11.92 11.34 -12.58
N ALA A 27 11.28 12.46 -12.95
CA ALA A 27 9.98 12.85 -12.42
C ALA A 27 8.87 11.85 -12.74
N ILE A 28 8.86 11.29 -13.96
CA ILE A 28 7.93 10.23 -14.37
C ILE A 28 8.16 8.96 -13.53
N ARG A 29 9.42 8.56 -13.35
CA ARG A 29 9.78 7.38 -12.55
C ARG A 29 9.40 7.56 -11.08
N ASP A 30 9.67 8.72 -10.50
CA ASP A 30 9.30 9.04 -9.12
C ASP A 30 7.79 9.02 -8.93
N LYS A 31 7.04 9.65 -9.85
CA LYS A 31 5.58 9.60 -9.84
C LYS A 31 5.04 8.18 -9.97
N ALA A 32 5.60 7.37 -10.87
CA ALA A 32 5.23 5.96 -11.00
C ALA A 32 5.56 5.16 -9.74
N SER A 33 6.68 5.46 -9.09
CA SER A 33 7.07 4.85 -7.81
C SER A 33 6.09 5.21 -6.69
N GLN A 34 5.70 6.47 -6.59
CA GLN A 34 4.73 6.96 -5.61
C GLN A 34 3.36 6.29 -5.82
N LEU A 35 2.90 6.19 -7.08
CA LEU A 35 1.63 5.54 -7.41
C LEU A 35 1.65 4.06 -7.00
N ARG A 36 2.71 3.32 -7.34
CA ARG A 36 2.87 1.92 -6.90
C ARG A 36 2.90 1.78 -5.38
N SER A 37 3.57 2.70 -4.68
CA SER A 37 3.60 2.70 -3.22
C SER A 37 2.23 2.97 -2.59
N ALA A 38 1.44 3.88 -3.18
CA ALA A 38 0.08 4.13 -2.76
C ALA A 38 -0.84 2.92 -3.01
N GLU A 39 -0.73 2.29 -4.19
CA GLU A 39 -1.49 1.09 -4.54
C GLU A 39 -1.17 -0.08 -3.60
N ASN A 40 0.11 -0.33 -3.33
CA ASN A 40 0.55 -1.38 -2.40
C ASN A 40 0.06 -1.15 -0.97
N ARG A 41 0.00 0.11 -0.52
CA ARG A 41 -0.59 0.45 0.78
C ARG A 41 -2.08 0.15 0.80
N GLY A 42 -2.83 0.65 -0.19
CA GLY A 42 -4.28 0.40 -0.27
C GLY A 42 -4.62 -1.09 -0.36
N ARG A 43 -3.82 -1.88 -1.09
CA ARG A 43 -4.00 -3.34 -1.16
C ARG A 43 -3.81 -4.02 0.19
N ARG A 44 -2.73 -3.69 0.92
CA ARG A 44 -2.46 -4.25 2.25
C ARG A 44 -3.53 -3.87 3.26
N GLU A 45 -3.99 -2.62 3.24
CA GLU A 45 -5.10 -2.15 4.10
C GLU A 45 -6.40 -2.92 3.78
N GLY A 46 -6.70 -3.11 2.49
CA GLY A 46 -7.87 -3.86 2.05
C GLY A 46 -7.84 -5.34 2.43
N GLU A 47 -6.68 -5.99 2.35
CA GLU A 47 -6.49 -7.39 2.77
C GLU A 47 -6.75 -7.55 4.29
N LEU A 48 -6.22 -6.65 5.12
CA LEU A 48 -6.46 -6.70 6.57
C LEU A 48 -7.92 -6.40 6.93
N LEU A 49 -8.55 -5.41 6.29
CA LEU A 49 -9.97 -5.11 6.50
C LEU A 49 -10.88 -6.28 6.10
N LYS A 50 -10.53 -7.01 5.03
CA LYS A 50 -11.24 -8.21 4.61
C LYS A 50 -11.09 -9.32 5.65
N LEU A 51 -9.89 -9.51 6.20
CA LEU A 51 -9.60 -10.48 7.25
C LEU A 51 -10.44 -10.20 8.51
N ILE A 52 -10.44 -8.96 8.99
CA ILE A 52 -11.25 -8.50 10.13
C ILE A 52 -12.73 -8.80 9.90
N LEU A 53 -13.26 -8.46 8.73
CA LEU A 53 -14.67 -8.71 8.39
C LEU A 53 -14.99 -10.21 8.35
N GLN A 54 -14.08 -11.04 7.85
CA GLN A 54 -14.26 -12.50 7.85
C GLN A 54 -14.31 -13.04 9.27
N ILE A 55 -13.36 -12.64 10.14
CA ILE A 55 -13.31 -13.07 11.54
C ILE A 55 -14.58 -12.61 12.28
N GLN A 56 -15.00 -11.35 12.12
CA GLN A 56 -16.21 -10.81 12.74
C GLN A 56 -17.46 -11.63 12.38
N LYS A 57 -17.64 -11.98 11.10
CA LYS A 57 -18.74 -12.84 10.64
C LYS A 57 -18.68 -14.25 11.21
N LYS A 58 -17.49 -14.77 11.53
CA LYS A 58 -17.31 -16.12 12.08
C LYS A 58 -17.52 -16.13 13.59
N ILE A 59 -17.11 -15.07 14.29
CA ILE A 59 -17.43 -14.83 15.70
C ILE A 59 -18.96 -14.74 15.89
N GLN A 60 -19.66 -14.00 15.03
CA GLN A 60 -21.13 -13.93 15.05
C GLN A 60 -21.81 -15.31 14.83
N LYS A 61 -21.10 -16.27 14.22
CA LYS A 61 -21.56 -17.67 14.07
C LYS A 61 -21.15 -18.57 15.24
N ASN A 62 -20.65 -18.01 16.34
CA ASN A 62 -20.16 -18.74 17.52
C ASN A 62 -19.05 -19.76 17.20
N LYS A 63 -18.14 -19.44 16.26
CA LYS A 63 -16.97 -20.28 15.99
C LYS A 63 -15.83 -19.97 16.94
N GLU A 64 -15.07 -20.99 17.28
CA GLU A 64 -13.87 -20.85 18.12
C GLU A 64 -12.67 -20.35 17.33
N LEU A 65 -11.71 -19.73 18.02
CA LEU A 65 -10.51 -19.13 17.43
C LEU A 65 -9.75 -20.10 16.51
N HIS A 66 -9.56 -21.35 16.93
CA HIS A 66 -8.85 -22.37 16.14
C HIS A 66 -9.60 -22.71 14.85
N GLN A 67 -10.92 -22.89 14.91
CA GLN A 67 -11.73 -23.16 13.72
C GLN A 67 -11.72 -21.98 12.75
N ILE A 68 -11.71 -20.74 13.27
CA ILE A 68 -11.59 -19.55 12.45
C ILE A 68 -10.23 -19.51 11.76
N ALA A 69 -9.15 -19.86 12.47
CA ALA A 69 -7.81 -19.92 11.91
C ALA A 69 -7.69 -20.93 10.77
N ASP A 70 -8.23 -22.14 10.95
CA ASP A 70 -8.27 -23.15 9.90
C ASP A 70 -9.10 -22.69 8.68
N GLU A 71 -10.27 -22.06 8.91
CA GLU A 71 -11.15 -21.61 7.82
C GLU A 71 -10.64 -20.39 7.04
N VAL A 72 -9.79 -19.59 7.67
CA VAL A 72 -9.20 -18.39 7.08
C VAL A 72 -7.80 -18.66 6.54
N GLU A 73 -7.28 -19.88 6.75
CA GLU A 73 -5.95 -20.33 6.34
C GLU A 73 -4.84 -19.40 6.86
N GLU A 74 -5.03 -18.87 8.07
CA GLU A 74 -4.13 -17.91 8.71
C GLU A 74 -3.70 -18.42 10.09
N GLU A 75 -2.55 -17.96 10.56
CA GLU A 75 -2.00 -18.41 11.83
C GLU A 75 -2.83 -17.88 13.01
N VAL A 76 -3.07 -18.75 14.01
CA VAL A 76 -3.76 -18.38 15.25
C VAL A 76 -3.16 -17.13 15.89
N ILE A 77 -1.83 -17.01 15.88
CA ILE A 77 -1.09 -15.86 16.45
C ILE A 77 -1.46 -14.54 15.75
N LYS A 78 -1.72 -14.56 14.43
CA LYS A 78 -2.13 -13.36 13.68
C LYS A 78 -3.60 -13.01 13.90
N ILE A 79 -4.45 -14.01 14.08
CA ILE A 79 -5.90 -13.84 14.24
C ILE A 79 -6.26 -13.46 15.67
N GLN A 80 -5.52 -13.96 16.66
CA GLN A 80 -5.77 -13.72 18.08
C GLN A 80 -6.01 -12.24 18.42
N PRO A 81 -5.12 -11.28 18.07
CA PRO A 81 -5.36 -9.87 18.39
C PRO A 81 -6.62 -9.32 17.72
N ILE A 82 -6.96 -9.77 16.52
CA ILE A 82 -8.18 -9.37 15.80
C ILE A 82 -9.43 -9.93 16.52
N TYR A 83 -9.35 -11.20 16.92
CA TYR A 83 -10.44 -11.89 17.60
C TYR A 83 -10.74 -11.25 18.96
N GLU A 84 -9.70 -10.93 19.73
CA GLU A 84 -9.82 -10.25 21.02
C GLU A 84 -10.45 -8.86 20.84
N ALA A 85 -9.96 -8.05 19.89
CA ALA A 85 -10.51 -6.72 19.60
C ALA A 85 -12.00 -6.76 19.22
N ILE A 86 -12.43 -7.73 18.40
CA ILE A 86 -13.84 -7.89 18.02
C ILE A 86 -14.68 -8.36 19.21
N LYS A 87 -14.12 -9.16 20.11
CA LYS A 87 -14.83 -9.67 21.28
C LYS A 87 -15.00 -8.58 22.35
N GLU A 88 -14.02 -7.69 22.50
CA GLU A 88 -14.09 -6.51 23.36
C GLU A 88 -15.04 -5.45 22.78
N HIS A 89 -15.09 -5.32 21.44
CA HIS A 89 -15.93 -4.36 20.74
C HIS A 89 -16.81 -5.04 19.67
N PRO A 90 -17.86 -5.77 20.07
CA PRO A 90 -18.71 -6.52 19.13
C PRO A 90 -19.53 -5.63 18.20
N GLU A 91 -19.78 -4.39 18.60
CA GLU A 91 -20.52 -3.36 17.86
C GLU A 91 -19.62 -2.45 17.02
N ALA A 92 -18.30 -2.58 17.13
CA ALA A 92 -17.37 -1.80 16.34
C ALA A 92 -17.32 -2.27 14.89
N ASP A 93 -17.16 -1.29 13.99
CA ASP A 93 -16.99 -1.57 12.57
C ASP A 93 -15.58 -2.09 12.26
N LYS A 94 -15.44 -2.81 11.14
CA LYS A 94 -14.14 -3.32 10.66
C LYS A 94 -13.04 -2.25 10.59
N GLU A 95 -13.41 -1.00 10.32
CA GLU A 95 -12.48 0.13 10.23
C GLU A 95 -12.03 0.62 11.62
N GLU A 96 -12.89 0.53 12.63
CA GLU A 96 -12.56 0.86 14.00
C GLU A 96 -11.63 -0.19 14.59
N ILE A 97 -11.96 -1.48 14.38
CA ILE A 97 -11.07 -2.59 14.75
C ILE A 97 -9.72 -2.46 14.03
N TYR A 98 -9.70 -2.12 12.74
CA TYR A 98 -8.46 -1.87 12.00
C TYR A 98 -7.62 -0.75 12.62
N LYS A 99 -8.25 0.33 13.10
CA LYS A 99 -7.55 1.44 13.78
C LYS A 99 -6.99 1.02 15.14
N MET A 100 -7.66 0.11 15.86
CA MET A 100 -7.17 -0.41 17.15
C MET A 100 -5.96 -1.34 16.99
N LEU A 101 -5.84 -2.01 15.84
CA LEU A 101 -4.75 -2.94 15.52
C LEU A 101 -3.52 -2.26 14.91
N LYS A 102 -3.60 -0.96 14.59
CA LYS A 102 -2.54 -0.17 13.96
C LYS A 102 -1.70 0.55 15.00
#